data_AF-A0A1C0A8P7-F1
#
_entry.id   AF-A0A1C0A8P7-F1
#
_cell.length_a   1.000
_cell.length_b   1.000
_cell.length_c   1.000
_cell.angle_alpha   90.00
_cell.angle_beta   90.00
_cell.angle_gamma   90.00
#
_symmetry.space_group_name_H-M   'P 1'
#
loop_
_entity.id
_entity.type
_entity.pdbx_description
1 polymer ?
#
loop_
_entity_poly.entity_id
_entity_poly.type
_entity_poly.pdbx_seq_one_letter_code
_entity_poly.pdbx_strand_id
1 'polypeptide(L)' 'MKREILDPKVDFVFEQIFGSEKHPEILIEFLNSVFGTKGTENEIKSVKIENPDIDKDGKKINFLG' A
#
# COMPACT_ATOMS: atom_id res chain seq x y z
N MET A 1 26.34 9.18 -4.11
CA MET A 1 25.19 8.72 -4.92
C MET A 1 24.21 9.87 -5.04
N LYS A 2 23.77 10.24 -6.24
CA LYS A 2 22.60 11.11 -6.42
C LYS A 2 21.38 10.32 -5.95
N ARG A 3 20.53 10.95 -5.13
CA ARG A 3 19.20 10.41 -4.83
C ARG A 3 18.32 10.78 -6.02
N GLU A 4 17.91 9.79 -6.78
CA GLU A 4 16.89 9.98 -7.80
C GLU A 4 15.52 9.98 -7.11
N ILE A 5 14.69 10.97 -7.43
CA ILE A 5 13.31 11.01 -6.96
C ILE A 5 12.55 10.01 -7.82
N LEU A 6 12.01 8.97 -7.17
CA LEU A 6 11.17 7.99 -7.83
C LEU A 6 9.76 8.57 -7.98
N ASP A 7 9.16 8.42 -9.17
CA ASP A 7 7.79 8.86 -9.42
C ASP A 7 6.81 7.87 -8.75
N PRO A 8 5.98 8.29 -7.78
CA PRO A 8 5.02 7.42 -7.11
C PRO A 8 3.90 6.92 -8.03
N LYS A 9 3.79 7.42 -9.28
CA LYS A 9 2.88 6.89 -10.30
C LYS A 9 3.38 5.57 -10.91
N VAL A 10 4.63 5.19 -10.66
CA VAL A 10 5.15 3.89 -11.07
C VAL A 10 4.67 2.84 -10.07
N ASP A 11 4.00 1.78 -10.54
CA ASP A 11 3.39 0.74 -9.70
C ASP A 11 4.35 0.20 -8.63
N PHE A 12 5.56 -0.20 -9.01
CA PHE A 12 6.55 -0.69 -8.04
C PHE A 12 6.90 0.35 -6.96
N VAL A 13 7.00 1.63 -7.31
CA VAL A 13 7.30 2.70 -6.35
C VAL A 13 6.11 2.90 -5.40
N PHE A 14 4.89 2.84 -5.94
CA PHE A 14 3.67 2.88 -5.16
C PHE A 14 3.62 1.71 -4.17
N GLU A 15 3.88 0.48 -4.62
CA GLU A 15 3.95 -0.72 -3.78
C GLU A 15 5.03 -0.61 -2.69
N GLN A 16 6.21 -0.05 -2.99
CA GLN A 16 7.25 0.14 -1.98
C GLN A 16 6.83 1.13 -0.88
N ILE A 17 6.06 2.16 -1.22
CA ILE A 17 5.60 3.18 -0.27
C ILE A 17 4.38 2.68 0.53
N PHE A 18 3.39 2.12 -0.16
CA PHE A 18 2.08 1.81 0.40
C PHE A 18 1.84 0.32 0.67
N GLY A 19 2.59 -0.56 0.02
CA GLY A 19 2.51 -2.01 0.19
C GLY A 19 3.37 -2.58 1.32
N SER A 20 4.08 -1.71 2.07
CA SER A 20 4.98 -2.14 3.14
C SER A 20 4.22 -2.47 4.43
N GLU A 21 4.19 -3.75 4.81
CA GLU A 21 3.62 -4.20 6.09
C GLU A 21 4.36 -3.64 7.33
N LYS A 22 5.58 -3.13 7.15
CA LYS A 22 6.36 -2.48 8.22
C LYS A 22 5.84 -1.09 8.58
N HIS A 23 5.17 -0.43 7.64
CA HIS A 23 4.70 0.95 7.76
C HIS A 23 3.25 1.12 7.29
N PRO A 24 2.28 0.37 7.87
CA PRO A 24 0.87 0.42 7.46
C PRO A 24 0.24 1.80 7.67
N GLU A 25 0.80 2.62 8.57
CA GLU A 25 0.35 3.99 8.85
C GLU A 25 0.37 4.90 7.62
N ILE A 26 1.32 4.69 6.70
CA ILE A 26 1.44 5.48 5.47
C ILE A 26 0.24 5.21 4.56
N LEU A 27 -0.13 3.94 4.39
CA LEU A 27 -1.31 3.55 3.62
C LEU A 27 -2.59 4.03 4.30
N ILE A 28 -2.70 3.90 5.62
CA ILE A 28 -3.87 4.35 6.39
C ILE A 28 -4.08 5.86 6.24
N GLU A 29 -3.04 6.67 6.39
CA GLU A 29 -3.11 8.13 6.28
C GLU A 29 -3.49 8.56 4.85
N PHE A 30 -2.92 7.90 3.84
CA PHE A 30 -3.26 8.13 2.43
C PHE A 30 -4.74 7.84 2.16
N LEU A 31 -5.24 6.67 2.56
CA LEU A 31 -6.64 6.29 2.34
C LEU A 31 -7.59 7.24 3.09
N ASN A 32 -7.28 7.58 4.34
CA ASN A 32 -8.09 8.54 5.10
C ASN A 32 -8.11 9.92 4.45
N SER A 33 -7.01 10.33 3.81
CA SER A 33 -6.93 11.59 3.06
C SER A 33 -7.73 11.55 1.76
N VAL A 34 -7.65 10.44 1.01
CA VAL A 34 -8.39 10.24 -0.24
C VAL A 34 -9.90 10.15 0.01
N PHE A 35 -10.33 9.47 1.07
CA PHE A 35 -11.74 9.30 1.40
C PHE A 35 -12.31 10.41 2.29
N GLY A 36 -11.48 11.31 2.81
CA GLY A 36 -11.91 12.38 3.71
C GLY A 36 -12.43 11.88 5.05
N THR A 37 -12.01 10.69 5.50
CA THR A 37 -12.48 10.04 6.73
C THR A 37 -11.68 10.41 7.97
N LYS A 38 -10.59 11.18 7.81
CA LYS A 38 -9.72 11.61 8.93
C LYS A 38 -10.50 12.40 9.97
N GLY A 39 -10.49 11.94 11.23
CA GLY A 39 -11.20 12.59 12.33
C GLY A 39 -12.72 12.36 12.35
N THR A 40 -13.23 11.46 11.50
CA THR A 40 -14.65 11.06 11.48
C THR A 40 -14.84 9.71 12.18
N GLU A 41 -16.08 9.33 12.41
CA GLU A 41 -16.44 8.00 12.90
C GLU A 41 -16.03 6.86 11.93
N ASN A 42 -15.80 7.19 10.66
CA ASN A 42 -15.39 6.23 9.61
C ASN A 42 -13.87 6.20 9.39
N GLU A 43 -13.09 6.82 10.29
CA GLU A 43 -11.63 6.84 10.16
C GLU A 43 -11.04 5.42 10.18
N ILE A 44 -10.26 5.10 9.15
CA ILE A 44 -9.57 3.82 9.02
C ILE A 44 -8.47 3.75 10.09
N LYS A 45 -8.51 2.72 10.94
CA LYS A 45 -7.52 2.50 12.02
C LYS A 45 -6.58 1.33 11.77
N SER A 46 -6.95 0.42 10.88
CA SER A 46 -6.11 -0.71 10.50
C SER A 46 -6.39 -1.13 9.06
N VAL A 47 -5.36 -1.65 8.42
CA VAL A 47 -5.43 -2.26 7.09
C VAL A 47 -4.63 -3.55 7.11
N LYS A 48 -5.09 -4.54 6.36
CA LYS A 48 -4.34 -5.76 6.09
C LYS A 48 -4.16 -5.86 4.59
N ILE A 49 -2.92 -5.98 4.14
CA ILE A 49 -2.60 -6.22 2.75
C ILE A 49 -2.70 -7.73 2.55
N GLU A 50 -3.78 -8.19 1.94
CA GLU A 50 -3.87 -9.58 1.48
C GLU A 50 -3.02 -9.69 0.22
N ASN A 51 -1.70 -9.84 0.38
CA ASN A 51 -0.70 -9.79 -0.68
C ASN A 51 -1.21 -10.42 -2.00
N PRO A 52 -1.56 -9.61 -3.00
CA PRO A 52 -2.05 -10.09 -4.28
C PRO A 52 -0.84 -10.24 -5.19
N ASP A 53 0.11 -11.12 -4.83
CA ASP A 53 0.98 -11.70 -5.85
C ASP A 53 0.05 -12.50 -6.78
N ILE A 54 -0.51 -11.75 -7.72
CA ILE A 54 -1.24 -12.21 -8.88
C ILE A 54 -0.09 -12.46 -9.86
N ASP A 55 0.18 -13.72 -10.16
CA ASP A 55 1.10 -14.04 -11.24
C ASP A 55 0.66 -13.32 -12.54
N LYS A 56 1.51 -13.33 -13.58
CA LYS A 56 1.17 -12.73 -14.88
C LYS A 56 -0.15 -13.23 -15.48
N ASP A 57 -0.72 -14.31 -14.94
CA ASP A 57 -1.93 -14.98 -15.37
C ASP A 57 -3.14 -14.79 -14.43
N GLY A 58 -3.07 -13.91 -13.42
CA GLY A 58 -4.21 -13.66 -12.53
C GLY A 58 -4.27 -14.55 -11.28
N LYS A 59 -3.26 -15.40 -11.04
CA LYS A 59 -3.33 -16.46 -10.02
C LYS A 59 -2.67 -16.05 -8.72
N LYS A 60 -3.37 -16.27 -7.60
CA LYS A 60 -2.84 -16.08 -6.25
C LYS A 60 -1.65 -17.01 -6.02
N ILE A 61 -0.46 -16.46 -5.79
CA ILE A 61 0.71 -17.21 -5.35
C ILE A 61 0.67 -17.29 -3.83
N ASN A 62 0.30 -18.45 -3.28
CA ASN A 62 0.43 -18.70 -1.86
C ASN A 62 1.91 -18.98 -1.56
N PHE A 63 2.62 -18.01 -0.99
CA PHE A 63 3.92 -18.28 -0.38
C PHE A 63 3.67 -19.04 0.93
N LEU A 64 3.84 -20.36 0.86
CA LEU A 64 4.00 -21.20 2.05
C LEU A 64 5.34 -20.82 2.69
N GLY A 65 5.26 -20.07 3.80
CA GLY A 65 6.38 -19.84 4.70
C GLY A 65 6.76 -21.11 5.45
#